data_AF-B0SPP2-F1
#
_entry.id   AF-B0SPP2-F1
#
_cell.length_a   1.000
_cell.length_b   1.000
_cell.length_c   1.000
_cell.angle_alpha   90.00
_cell.angle_beta   90.00
_cell.angle_gamma   90.00
#
_symmetry.space_group_name_H-M   'P 1'
#
loop_
_entity.id
_entity.type
_entity.pdbx_description
1 polymer ?
#
loop_
_entity_poly.entity_id
_entity_poly.type
_entity_poly.pdbx_seq_one_letter_code
_entity_poly.pdbx_strand_id
1 'polypeptide(L)'
;MPPLHTNLYEVLEIPFGATTEEIKSSFRRLAKLYHPDIPFTGSYAKFQSIYFAYQTLTGVSRKQYDETFKKNYAKAFLKRKLEEHPIVLPVSRVRFTTGIMDLAKRGLMRKGFRNKDRRKVTGIDYDLVIDLKESEIIRPVIVVIPLTVRIVCRDCMGSDPHCPACSGKGSYKGYRKLNVEFPVSSLIPSKIFEFDLSKFRPDSFTHFKKKFLRVKLLIHKNIPLRTKTAV
;
A
#
# COMPACT_ATOMS: atom_id res chain seq x y z
N MET A 1 30.31 28.31 -10.82
CA MET A 1 28.92 28.01 -11.19
C MET A 1 28.16 27.76 -9.89
N PRO A 2 27.14 28.54 -9.52
CA PRO A 2 26.42 28.32 -8.25
C PRO A 2 25.61 27.01 -8.32
N PRO A 3 25.31 26.38 -7.16
CA PRO A 3 24.80 25.01 -7.12
C PRO A 3 23.39 24.88 -7.71
N LEU A 4 23.20 23.84 -8.52
CA LEU A 4 22.03 23.53 -9.35
C LEU A 4 20.78 23.00 -8.59
N HIS A 5 20.70 23.18 -7.26
CA HIS A 5 19.75 22.43 -6.43
C HIS A 5 18.97 23.27 -5.40
N THR A 6 18.79 24.57 -5.64
CA THR A 6 18.00 25.45 -4.77
C THR A 6 16.84 26.07 -5.54
N ASN A 7 15.65 26.03 -4.92
CA ASN A 7 14.43 26.63 -5.45
C ASN A 7 14.63 28.16 -5.56
N LEU A 8 14.46 28.72 -6.76
CA LEU A 8 14.74 30.14 -7.03
C LEU A 8 13.76 31.07 -6.29
N TYR A 9 12.54 30.60 -6.04
CA TYR A 9 11.57 31.32 -5.22
C TYR A 9 12.00 31.35 -3.74
N GLU A 10 12.57 30.26 -3.22
CA GLU A 10 13.14 30.21 -1.86
C GLU A 10 14.40 31.08 -1.75
N VAL A 11 15.26 31.10 -2.77
CA VAL A 11 16.45 31.96 -2.80
C VAL A 11 16.08 33.45 -2.73
N LEU A 12 14.94 33.83 -3.31
CA LEU A 12 14.39 35.19 -3.20
C LEU A 12 13.41 35.36 -2.03
N GLU A 13 13.23 34.36 -1.17
CA GLU A 13 12.32 34.38 -0.02
C GLU A 13 10.88 34.80 -0.37
N ILE A 14 10.38 34.34 -1.53
CA ILE A 14 9.04 34.67 -2.05
C ILE A 14 8.23 33.39 -2.34
N PRO A 15 6.89 33.45 -2.29
CA PRO A 15 6.07 32.32 -2.63
C PRO A 15 6.10 32.02 -4.14
N PHE A 16 5.84 30.77 -4.51
CA PHE A 16 5.59 30.40 -5.90
C PHE A 16 4.36 31.15 -6.43
N GLY A 17 4.48 31.79 -7.58
CA GLY A 17 3.42 32.62 -8.15
C GLY A 17 3.49 34.11 -7.78
N ALA A 18 4.52 34.53 -7.05
CA ALA A 18 4.78 35.94 -6.73
C ALA A 18 4.79 36.84 -7.98
N THR A 19 4.32 38.08 -7.83
CA THR A 19 4.27 39.06 -8.92
C THR A 19 5.68 39.54 -9.30
N THR A 20 5.83 40.12 -10.50
CA THR A 20 7.12 40.68 -10.95
C THR A 20 7.59 41.83 -10.06
N GLU A 21 6.67 42.57 -9.45
CA GLU A 21 6.95 43.64 -8.49
C GLU A 21 7.50 43.09 -7.18
N GLU A 22 6.90 42.02 -6.65
CA GLU A 22 7.37 41.31 -5.46
C GLU A 22 8.78 40.73 -5.66
N ILE A 23 9.04 40.14 -6.83
CA ILE A 23 10.37 39.63 -7.21
C ILE A 23 11.41 40.75 -7.20
N LYS A 24 11.09 41.91 -7.82
CA LYS A 24 11.96 43.09 -7.83
C LYS A 24 12.17 43.69 -6.45
N SER A 25 11.13 43.70 -5.61
CA SER A 25 11.20 44.20 -4.24
C SER A 25 12.13 43.33 -3.39
N SER A 26 11.93 42.01 -3.42
CA SER A 26 12.76 41.08 -2.65
C SER A 26 14.22 41.06 -3.13
N PHE A 27 14.46 41.10 -4.44
CA PHE A 27 15.81 41.22 -4.99
C PHE A 27 16.52 42.47 -4.46
N ARG A 28 15.87 43.64 -4.47
CA ARG A 28 16.47 44.89 -3.95
C ARG A 28 16.80 44.80 -2.46
N ARG A 29 15.94 44.18 -1.67
CA ARG A 29 16.17 43.93 -0.24
C ARG A 29 17.37 43.00 -0.02
N LEU A 30 17.40 41.85 -0.71
CA LEU A 30 18.45 40.84 -0.56
C LEU A 30 19.80 41.31 -1.12
N ALA A 31 19.80 42.07 -2.21
CA ALA A 31 21.01 42.67 -2.78
C ALA A 31 21.68 43.64 -1.80
N LYS A 32 20.89 44.46 -1.09
CA LYS A 32 21.40 45.36 -0.04
C LYS A 32 21.89 44.64 1.21
N LEU A 33 21.49 43.40 1.44
CA LEU A 33 21.93 42.61 2.59
C LEU A 33 23.19 41.80 2.25
N TYR A 34 23.25 41.20 1.07
CA TYR A 34 24.30 40.27 0.67
C TYR A 34 25.34 40.84 -0.30
N HIS A 35 25.35 42.16 -0.55
CA HIS A 35 26.35 42.81 -1.40
C HIS A 35 27.77 42.50 -0.92
N PRO A 36 28.72 42.13 -1.81
CA PRO A 36 30.08 41.75 -1.42
C PRO A 36 30.83 42.84 -0.63
N ASP A 37 30.46 44.11 -0.81
CA ASP A 37 31.07 45.24 -0.10
C ASP A 37 30.58 45.41 1.35
N ILE A 38 29.67 44.56 1.82
CA ILE A 38 29.15 44.62 3.19
C ILE A 38 29.98 43.70 4.10
N PRO A 39 30.68 44.23 5.11
CA PRO A 39 31.70 43.48 5.85
C PRO A 39 31.17 42.31 6.70
N PHE A 40 29.88 42.28 7.06
CA PHE A 40 29.32 41.24 7.94
C PHE A 40 28.39 40.25 7.25
N THR A 41 27.58 40.71 6.29
CA THR A 41 26.59 39.89 5.58
C THR A 41 26.94 39.68 4.11
N GLY A 42 27.93 40.40 3.58
CA GLY A 42 28.34 40.30 2.19
C GLY A 42 28.85 38.91 1.82
N SER A 43 28.34 38.37 0.72
CA SER A 43 28.78 37.06 0.24
C SER A 43 28.61 36.98 -1.27
N TYR A 44 29.73 36.89 -1.98
CA TYR A 44 29.74 36.77 -3.45
C TYR A 44 28.91 35.58 -3.93
N ALA A 45 29.04 34.41 -3.28
CA ALA A 45 28.32 33.20 -3.66
C ALA A 45 26.79 33.34 -3.47
N LYS A 46 26.34 33.95 -2.36
CA LYS A 46 24.91 34.21 -2.12
C LYS A 46 24.37 35.25 -3.09
N PHE A 47 25.10 36.34 -3.29
CA PHE A 47 24.73 37.38 -4.24
C PHE A 47 24.59 36.84 -5.66
N GLN A 48 25.51 35.98 -6.10
CA GLN A 48 25.44 35.33 -7.40
C GLN A 48 24.19 34.44 -7.54
N SER A 49 23.82 33.72 -6.48
CA SER A 49 22.61 32.89 -6.46
C SER A 49 21.32 33.73 -6.51
N ILE A 50 21.28 34.82 -5.75
CA ILE A 50 20.17 35.80 -5.74
C ILE A 50 20.01 36.45 -7.11
N TYR A 51 21.12 36.86 -7.72
CA TYR A 51 21.12 37.48 -9.05
C TYR A 51 20.65 36.51 -10.13
N PHE A 52 21.13 35.25 -10.09
CA PHE A 52 20.69 34.20 -11.00
C PHE A 52 19.18 33.91 -10.86
N ALA A 53 18.68 33.84 -9.62
CA ALA A 53 17.25 33.66 -9.35
C ALA A 53 16.43 34.83 -9.91
N TYR A 54 16.87 36.07 -9.68
CA TYR A 54 16.21 37.26 -10.21
C TYR A 54 16.16 37.26 -11.74
N GLN A 55 17.29 37.02 -12.41
CA GLN A 55 17.36 36.99 -13.88
C GLN A 55 16.42 35.93 -14.47
N THR A 56 16.40 34.74 -13.87
CA THR A 56 15.57 33.63 -14.36
C THR A 56 14.08 33.90 -14.14
N LEU A 57 13.70 34.47 -12.99
CA LEU A 57 12.30 34.72 -12.62
C LEU A 57 11.70 36.00 -13.22
N THR A 58 12.51 36.94 -13.69
CA THR A 58 12.04 38.12 -14.44
C THR A 58 12.14 37.97 -15.96
N GLY A 59 12.97 37.05 -16.46
CA GLY A 59 13.17 36.82 -17.88
C GLY A 59 12.16 35.87 -18.54
N VAL A 60 12.38 35.60 -19.83
CA VAL A 60 11.59 34.67 -20.65
C VAL A 60 11.65 33.23 -20.13
N SER A 61 12.73 32.88 -19.43
CA SER A 61 12.98 31.56 -18.83
C SER A 61 12.06 31.24 -17.65
N ARG A 62 11.33 32.22 -17.09
CA ARG A 62 10.41 32.01 -15.96
C ARG A 62 9.38 30.92 -16.26
N LYS A 63 8.78 30.93 -17.45
CA LYS A 63 7.74 29.95 -17.82
C LYS A 63 8.28 28.51 -17.79
N GLN A 64 9.45 28.28 -18.39
CA GLN A 64 10.09 26.96 -18.40
C GLN A 64 10.51 26.54 -16.99
N TYR A 65 11.02 27.47 -16.19
CA TYR A 65 11.33 27.21 -14.79
C TYR A 65 10.06 26.83 -13.99
N ASP A 66 8.97 27.58 -14.14
CA ASP A 66 7.71 27.33 -13.45
C ASP A 66 7.11 25.97 -13.83
N GLU A 67 7.20 25.56 -15.11
CA GLU A 67 6.76 24.24 -15.56
C GLU A 67 7.58 23.10 -14.94
N THR A 68 8.90 23.23 -14.91
CA THR A 68 9.78 22.22 -14.29
C THR A 68 9.59 22.18 -12.78
N PHE A 69 9.43 23.34 -12.14
CA PHE A 69 9.11 23.46 -10.73
C PHE A 69 7.79 22.76 -10.39
N LYS A 70 6.71 23.02 -11.14
CA LYS A 70 5.42 22.33 -10.95
C LYS A 70 5.54 20.82 -11.13
N LYS A 71 6.27 20.35 -12.15
CA LYS A 71 6.50 18.91 -12.36
C LYS A 71 7.26 18.27 -11.20
N ASN A 72 8.30 18.93 -10.70
CA ASN A 72 9.09 18.43 -9.58
C ASN A 72 8.32 18.48 -8.25
N TYR A 73 7.56 19.54 -8.02
CA TYR A 73 6.69 19.69 -6.86
C TYR A 73 5.58 18.63 -6.87
N ALA A 74 4.92 18.40 -8.02
CA ALA A 74 3.93 17.34 -8.17
C ALA A 74 4.53 15.94 -7.93
N LYS A 75 5.75 15.68 -8.42
CA LYS A 75 6.47 14.43 -8.14
C LYS A 75 6.80 14.27 -6.65
N ALA A 76 7.28 15.32 -5.99
CA ALA A 76 7.60 15.29 -4.56
C ALA A 76 6.34 15.11 -3.70
N PHE A 77 5.26 15.78 -4.07
CA PHE A 77 3.94 15.61 -3.45
C PHE A 77 3.42 14.18 -3.62
N LEU A 78 3.47 13.64 -4.84
CA LEU A 78 3.06 12.27 -5.11
C LEU A 78 3.94 11.25 -4.37
N LYS A 79 5.25 11.53 -4.23
CA LYS A 79 6.18 10.70 -3.47
C LYS A 79 5.81 10.66 -1.98
N ARG A 80 5.58 11.82 -1.34
CA ARG A 80 5.10 11.87 0.06
C ARG A 80 3.77 11.14 0.23
N LYS A 81 2.84 11.33 -0.70
CA LYS A 81 1.55 10.62 -0.69
C LYS A 81 1.72 9.10 -0.82
N LEU A 82 2.64 8.63 -1.66
CA LEU A 82 3.00 7.21 -1.73
C LEU A 82 3.66 6.70 -0.45
N GLU A 83 4.36 7.57 0.28
CA GLU A 83 5.06 7.24 1.52
C GLU A 83 4.11 7.07 2.72
N GLU A 84 2.98 7.76 2.71
CA GLU A 84 1.95 7.71 3.76
C GLU A 84 0.92 6.59 3.57
N HIS A 85 0.69 6.13 2.34
CA HIS A 85 -0.34 5.11 2.08
C HIS A 85 0.09 3.69 2.51
N PRO A 86 -0.86 2.89 3.05
CA PRO A 86 -0.60 1.50 3.41
C PRO A 86 -0.25 0.67 2.17
N ILE A 87 0.64 -0.30 2.36
CA ILE A 87 1.05 -1.22 1.29
C ILE A 87 -0.09 -2.22 1.10
N VAL A 88 -0.70 -2.23 -0.08
CA VAL A 88 -1.71 -3.24 -0.43
C VAL A 88 -1.01 -4.45 -1.05
N LEU A 89 -1.08 -5.60 -0.37
CA LEU A 89 -0.51 -6.83 -0.89
C LEU A 89 -1.40 -7.47 -1.95
N PRO A 90 -0.81 -8.03 -3.02
CA PRO A 90 -1.55 -8.82 -3.99
C PRO A 90 -1.97 -10.17 -3.40
N VAL A 91 -3.09 -10.68 -3.87
CA VAL A 91 -3.68 -11.97 -3.46
C VAL A 91 -2.73 -13.16 -3.66
N SER A 92 -1.77 -13.05 -4.58
CA SER A 92 -0.75 -14.06 -4.85
C SER A 92 0.17 -14.37 -3.66
N ARG A 93 0.28 -13.46 -2.68
CA ARG A 93 1.05 -13.62 -1.44
C ARG A 93 0.32 -14.46 -0.39
N VAL A 94 -0.96 -14.74 -0.57
CA VAL A 94 -1.78 -15.49 0.38
C VAL A 94 -1.75 -16.97 0.01
N ARG A 95 -1.22 -17.81 0.91
CA ARG A 95 -1.13 -19.26 0.75
C ARG A 95 -2.10 -19.95 1.69
N PHE A 96 -2.99 -20.77 1.15
CA PHE A 96 -3.89 -21.59 1.96
C PHE A 96 -3.22 -22.91 2.34
N THR A 97 -3.02 -23.15 3.63
CA THR A 97 -2.38 -24.39 4.14
C THR A 97 -3.21 -25.63 3.81
N THR A 98 -4.53 -25.46 3.67
CA THR A 98 -5.46 -26.54 3.29
C THR A 98 -5.64 -26.68 1.79
N GLY A 99 -4.76 -26.08 0.99
CA GLY A 99 -4.75 -26.24 -0.46
C GLY A 99 -4.64 -27.71 -0.84
N ILE A 100 -5.40 -28.10 -1.86
CA ILE A 100 -5.42 -29.48 -2.39
C ILE A 100 -4.00 -29.98 -2.69
N MET A 101 -3.15 -29.12 -3.26
CA MET A 101 -1.77 -29.47 -3.60
C MET A 101 -0.90 -29.72 -2.35
N ASP A 102 -0.99 -28.87 -1.33
CA ASP A 102 -0.21 -29.04 -0.10
C ASP A 102 -0.63 -30.28 0.68
N LEU A 103 -1.93 -30.58 0.69
CA LEU A 103 -2.46 -31.79 1.31
C LEU A 103 -2.07 -33.06 0.54
N ALA A 104 -2.07 -33.00 -0.80
CA ALA A 104 -1.66 -34.11 -1.66
C ALA A 104 -0.16 -34.41 -1.51
N LYS A 105 0.70 -33.39 -1.55
CA LYS A 105 2.16 -33.53 -1.34
C LYS A 105 2.51 -34.19 0.00
N ARG A 106 1.69 -33.96 1.02
CA ARG A 106 1.87 -34.54 2.37
C ARG A 106 1.18 -35.88 2.57
N GLY A 107 0.52 -36.43 1.54
CA GLY A 107 -0.20 -37.71 1.63
C GLY A 107 -1.44 -37.69 2.52
N LEU A 108 -2.05 -36.51 2.76
CA LEU A 108 -3.16 -36.29 3.70
C LEU A 108 -4.55 -36.33 3.04
N MET A 109 -4.63 -36.76 1.77
CA MET A 109 -5.85 -36.89 0.98
C MET A 109 -6.45 -38.31 1.05
N ARG A 110 -6.29 -39.00 2.18
CA ARG A 110 -6.83 -40.36 2.38
C ARG A 110 -8.33 -40.32 2.72
N LYS A 111 -9.08 -41.31 2.24
CA LYS A 111 -10.51 -41.48 2.58
C LYS A 111 -10.65 -41.62 4.10
N GLY A 112 -11.56 -40.86 4.71
CA GLY A 112 -11.80 -40.86 6.16
C GLY A 112 -10.98 -39.85 6.98
N PHE A 113 -9.92 -39.26 6.44
CA PHE A 113 -9.14 -38.23 7.14
C PHE A 113 -9.93 -36.91 7.23
N ARG A 114 -10.40 -36.57 8.43
CA ARG A 114 -11.10 -35.29 8.67
C ARG A 114 -10.07 -34.18 8.90
N ASN A 115 -10.51 -32.92 8.80
CA ASN A 115 -9.63 -31.77 9.08
C ASN A 115 -9.03 -31.78 10.50
N LYS A 116 -9.74 -32.35 11.48
CA LYS A 116 -9.23 -32.51 12.85
C LYS A 116 -8.01 -33.44 12.89
N ASP A 117 -8.06 -34.54 12.14
CA ASP A 117 -6.97 -35.52 12.07
C ASP A 117 -5.77 -34.95 11.33
N ARG A 118 -6.02 -34.20 10.24
CA ARG A 118 -4.98 -33.47 9.51
C ARG A 118 -4.24 -32.46 10.40
N ARG A 119 -4.94 -31.73 11.27
CA ARG A 119 -4.33 -30.80 12.22
C ARG A 119 -3.45 -31.52 13.24
N LYS A 120 -3.92 -32.64 13.79
CA LYS A 120 -3.14 -33.47 14.72
C LYS A 120 -1.84 -34.00 14.09
N VAL A 121 -1.92 -34.47 12.85
CA VAL A 121 -0.77 -35.07 12.15
C VAL A 121 0.23 -34.01 11.68
N THR A 122 -0.24 -32.84 11.25
CA THR A 122 0.67 -31.78 10.73
C THR A 122 1.20 -30.83 11.79
N GLY A 123 0.56 -30.78 12.96
CA GLY A 123 0.84 -29.75 13.97
C GLY A 123 0.50 -28.33 13.51
N ILE A 124 -0.15 -28.15 12.36
CA ILE A 124 -0.49 -26.84 11.81
C ILE A 124 -1.89 -26.42 12.27
N ASP A 125 -1.94 -25.33 13.01
CA ASP A 125 -3.14 -24.75 13.59
C ASP A 125 -3.62 -23.47 12.89
N TYR A 126 -2.91 -23.00 11.86
CA TYR A 126 -3.26 -21.84 11.03
C TYR A 126 -3.85 -22.24 9.67
N ASP A 127 -4.75 -21.41 9.13
CA ASP A 127 -5.48 -21.69 7.89
C ASP A 127 -4.78 -21.13 6.64
N LEU A 128 -4.12 -19.99 6.79
CA LEU A 128 -3.38 -19.34 5.72
C LEU A 128 -2.07 -18.73 6.20
N VAL A 129 -1.16 -18.58 5.26
CA VAL A 129 0.16 -17.99 5.42
C VAL A 129 0.26 -16.79 4.49
N ILE A 130 0.73 -15.66 5.00
CA ILE A 130 1.00 -14.46 4.21
C ILE A 130 2.50 -14.25 4.21
N ASP A 131 3.08 -14.20 3.02
CA ASP A 131 4.50 -13.93 2.84
C ASP A 131 4.72 -12.42 2.68
N LEU A 132 5.48 -11.83 3.61
CA LEU A 132 5.85 -10.41 3.66
C LEU A 132 7.35 -10.23 3.35
N LYS A 133 7.71 -9.09 2.75
CA LYS A 133 9.12 -8.67 2.69
C LYS A 133 9.53 -7.93 3.95
N GLU A 134 10.80 -8.03 4.31
CA GLU A 134 11.39 -7.17 5.33
C GLU A 134 11.24 -5.68 5.00
N SER A 135 11.36 -5.31 3.71
CA SER A 135 11.17 -3.92 3.26
C SER A 135 9.72 -3.40 3.35
N GLU A 136 8.74 -4.28 3.50
CA GLU A 136 7.31 -3.92 3.58
C GLU A 136 6.87 -3.63 5.03
N ILE A 137 7.69 -3.96 6.04
CA ILE A 137 7.38 -3.79 7.48
C ILE A 137 7.50 -2.34 7.95
N ILE A 138 7.91 -1.43 7.06
CA ILE A 138 8.09 0.00 7.38
C ILE A 138 6.72 0.71 7.52
N ARG A 139 5.64 0.12 6.98
CA ARG A 139 4.32 0.76 6.85
C ARG A 139 3.19 -0.21 7.19
N PRO A 140 1.98 0.29 7.49
CA PRO A 140 0.81 -0.57 7.61
C PRO A 140 0.57 -1.34 6.31
N VAL A 141 0.22 -2.61 6.45
CA VAL A 141 0.04 -3.53 5.32
C VAL A 141 -1.42 -3.96 5.27
N ILE A 142 -2.06 -3.75 4.13
CA ILE A 142 -3.42 -4.23 3.86
C ILE A 142 -3.33 -5.48 3.01
N VAL A 143 -3.93 -6.57 3.49
CA VAL A 143 -3.98 -7.84 2.77
C VAL A 143 -5.40 -8.15 2.36
N VAL A 144 -5.57 -8.41 1.07
CA VAL A 144 -6.85 -8.82 0.50
C VAL A 144 -6.92 -10.34 0.47
N ILE A 145 -7.73 -10.94 1.33
CA ILE A 145 -7.87 -12.39 1.48
C ILE A 145 -9.16 -12.85 0.79
N PRO A 146 -9.08 -13.64 -0.30
CA PRO A 146 -10.27 -14.20 -0.94
C PRO A 146 -10.79 -15.39 -0.14
N LEU A 147 -11.94 -15.23 0.49
CA LEU A 147 -12.58 -16.29 1.29
C LEU A 147 -13.79 -16.85 0.55
N THR A 148 -13.97 -18.17 0.68
CA THR A 148 -15.16 -18.85 0.15
C THR A 148 -16.34 -18.65 1.11
N VAL A 149 -17.47 -18.25 0.54
CA VAL A 149 -18.73 -18.05 1.28
C VAL A 149 -19.81 -18.95 0.72
N ARG A 150 -20.78 -19.29 1.58
CA ARG A 150 -22.05 -19.90 1.16
C ARG A 150 -23.10 -18.79 1.10
N ILE A 151 -23.72 -18.66 -0.06
CA ILE A 151 -24.77 -17.68 -0.32
C ILE A 151 -26.07 -18.47 -0.34
N VAL A 152 -26.96 -18.20 0.61
CA VAL A 152 -28.28 -18.84 0.67
C VAL A 152 -29.17 -18.27 -0.44
N CYS A 153 -29.99 -19.11 -1.06
CA CYS A 153 -30.96 -18.64 -2.06
C CYS A 153 -31.92 -17.64 -1.41
N ARG A 154 -32.14 -16.49 -2.05
CA ARG A 154 -32.99 -15.42 -1.50
C ARG A 154 -34.47 -15.80 -1.51
N ASP A 155 -34.90 -16.58 -2.50
CA ASP A 155 -36.32 -16.86 -2.71
C ASP A 155 -36.82 -17.99 -1.80
N CYS A 156 -36.08 -19.10 -1.69
CA CYS A 156 -36.49 -20.22 -0.84
C CYS A 156 -35.80 -20.28 0.52
N MET A 157 -34.79 -19.44 0.77
CA MET A 157 -33.95 -19.48 1.97
C MET A 157 -33.32 -20.86 2.27
N GLY A 158 -33.27 -21.74 1.28
CA GLY A 158 -32.77 -23.11 1.41
C GLY A 158 -33.80 -24.16 1.86
N SER A 159 -35.07 -23.79 2.02
CA SER A 159 -36.11 -24.68 2.53
C SER A 159 -36.87 -25.46 1.45
N ASP A 160 -36.87 -24.99 0.21
CA ASP A 160 -37.67 -25.59 -0.88
C ASP A 160 -36.82 -26.40 -1.88
N PRO A 161 -37.00 -27.74 -1.93
CA PRO A 161 -36.34 -28.63 -2.89
C PRO A 161 -36.77 -28.41 -4.36
N HIS A 162 -37.90 -27.76 -4.62
CA HIS A 162 -38.42 -27.51 -5.97
C HIS A 162 -38.36 -26.03 -6.36
N CYS A 163 -37.57 -25.23 -5.63
CA CYS A 163 -37.48 -23.80 -5.87
C CYS A 163 -37.02 -23.50 -7.31
N PRO A 164 -37.76 -22.69 -8.08
CA PRO A 164 -37.44 -22.39 -9.47
C PRO A 164 -36.14 -21.57 -9.61
N ALA A 165 -35.81 -20.75 -8.62
CA ALA A 165 -34.62 -19.90 -8.66
C ALA A 165 -33.31 -20.65 -8.41
N CYS A 166 -33.33 -21.71 -7.58
CA CYS A 166 -32.13 -22.48 -7.26
C CYS A 166 -32.15 -23.94 -7.71
N SER A 167 -33.24 -24.38 -8.34
CA SER A 167 -33.48 -25.77 -8.73
C SER A 167 -33.21 -26.74 -7.58
N GLY A 168 -33.74 -26.43 -6.39
CA GLY A 168 -33.56 -27.25 -5.19
C GLY A 168 -32.19 -27.22 -4.50
N LYS A 169 -31.20 -26.47 -5.01
CA LYS A 169 -29.86 -26.41 -4.39
C LYS A 169 -29.84 -25.66 -3.05
N GLY A 170 -30.78 -24.73 -2.85
CA GLY A 170 -30.96 -23.91 -1.65
C GLY A 170 -29.83 -22.91 -1.33
N SER A 171 -28.65 -23.08 -1.94
CA SER A 171 -27.48 -22.22 -1.71
C SER A 171 -26.39 -22.41 -2.76
N TYR A 172 -25.52 -21.43 -2.87
CA TYR A 172 -24.44 -21.36 -3.84
C TYR A 172 -23.09 -21.11 -3.17
N LYS A 173 -22.00 -21.53 -3.82
CA LYS A 173 -20.65 -21.15 -3.42
C LYS A 173 -20.31 -19.81 -4.09
N GLY A 174 -19.79 -18.87 -3.32
CA GLY A 174 -19.28 -17.61 -3.80
C GLY A 174 -17.93 -17.28 -3.19
N TYR A 175 -17.38 -16.15 -3.58
CA TYR A 175 -16.13 -15.61 -3.03
C TYR A 175 -16.36 -14.18 -2.53
N ARG A 176 -15.80 -13.85 -1.37
CA ARG A 176 -15.76 -12.49 -0.84
C ARG A 176 -14.32 -12.14 -0.47
N LYS A 177 -13.93 -10.90 -0.74
CA LYS A 177 -12.62 -10.37 -0.37
C LYS A 177 -12.72 -9.79 1.03
N LEU A 178 -11.93 -10.31 1.96
CA LEU A 178 -11.75 -9.73 3.28
C LEU A 178 -10.49 -8.87 3.25
N ASN A 179 -10.64 -7.57 3.53
CA ASN A 179 -9.53 -6.67 3.67
C ASN A 179 -9.10 -6.66 5.13
N VAL A 180 -7.87 -7.13 5.40
CA VAL A 180 -7.30 -7.16 6.74
C VAL A 180 -6.14 -6.19 6.78
N GLU A 181 -6.21 -5.22 7.68
CA GLU A 181 -5.14 -4.27 7.91
C GLU A 181 -4.27 -4.74 9.07
N PHE A 182 -2.96 -4.75 8.85
CA PHE A 182 -1.95 -5.09 9.84
C PHE A 182 -1.13 -3.83 10.16
N PRO A 183 -1.29 -3.23 11.34
CA PRO A 183 -0.44 -2.13 11.77
C PRO A 183 1.00 -2.62 11.99
N VAL A 184 1.98 -1.71 11.86
CA VAL A 184 3.41 -2.03 11.98
C VAL A 184 3.74 -2.76 13.29
N SER A 185 3.11 -2.37 14.41
CA SER A 185 3.27 -3.00 15.72
C SER A 185 2.85 -4.48 15.77
N SER A 186 1.99 -4.91 14.84
CA SER A 186 1.52 -6.29 14.74
C SER A 186 2.37 -7.17 13.82
N LEU A 187 3.25 -6.59 13.01
CA LEU A 187 4.06 -7.32 12.02
C LEU A 187 5.24 -8.07 12.67
N ILE A 188 4.92 -9.01 13.55
CA ILE A 188 5.89 -9.86 14.27
C ILE A 188 6.08 -11.15 13.47
N PRO A 189 7.34 -11.60 13.25
CA PRO A 189 7.61 -12.85 12.55
C PRO A 189 6.92 -14.05 13.20
N SER A 190 6.30 -14.90 12.36
CA SER A 190 5.66 -16.16 12.76
C SER A 190 4.50 -16.05 13.76
N LYS A 191 4.03 -14.83 14.07
CA LYS A 191 2.83 -14.64 14.89
C LYS A 191 1.58 -15.10 14.14
N ILE A 192 0.67 -15.75 14.87
CA ILE A 192 -0.62 -16.20 14.37
C ILE A 192 -1.69 -15.23 14.84
N PHE A 193 -2.45 -14.70 13.90
CA PHE A 193 -3.60 -13.83 14.13
C PHE A 193 -4.89 -14.62 13.97
N GLU A 194 -5.82 -14.46 14.91
CA GLU A 194 -7.15 -15.06 14.84
C GLU A 194 -8.19 -13.97 14.58
N PHE A 195 -8.88 -14.08 13.45
CA PHE A 195 -9.94 -13.18 13.05
C PHE A 195 -11.29 -13.88 13.18
N ASP A 196 -12.23 -13.25 13.89
CA ASP A 196 -13.60 -13.75 14.01
C ASP A 196 -14.44 -13.32 12.80
N LEU A 197 -14.69 -14.25 11.89
CA LEU A 197 -15.49 -14.05 10.68
C LEU A 197 -16.99 -13.92 10.98
N SER A 198 -17.46 -14.27 12.18
CA SER A 198 -18.89 -14.13 12.50
C SER A 198 -19.34 -12.67 12.59
N LYS A 199 -18.42 -11.77 12.95
CA LYS A 199 -18.62 -10.32 12.97
C LYS A 199 -18.62 -9.72 11.57
N PHE A 200 -17.96 -10.38 10.62
CA PHE A 200 -17.95 -9.99 9.22
C PHE A 200 -19.14 -10.67 8.52
N ARG A 201 -20.32 -10.05 8.56
CA ARG A 201 -21.47 -10.46 7.72
C ARG A 201 -21.70 -9.38 6.68
N PRO A 202 -21.22 -9.56 5.43
CA PRO A 202 -21.41 -8.55 4.39
C PRO A 202 -22.90 -8.39 4.05
N ASP A 203 -23.65 -9.49 4.02
CA ASP A 203 -25.08 -9.52 3.76
C ASP A 203 -25.77 -10.60 4.62
N SER A 204 -27.07 -10.46 4.92
CA SER A 204 -27.87 -11.41 5.73
C SER A 204 -27.89 -12.84 5.17
N PHE A 205 -27.71 -13.00 3.85
CA PHE A 205 -27.77 -14.30 3.15
C PHE A 205 -26.40 -14.93 2.91
N THR A 206 -25.32 -14.24 3.30
CA THR A 206 -23.95 -14.69 3.05
C THR A 206 -23.29 -15.11 4.34
N HIS A 207 -22.81 -16.35 4.37
CA HIS A 207 -22.18 -16.91 5.55
C HIS A 207 -20.81 -17.47 5.20
N PHE A 208 -19.82 -17.12 6.02
CA PHE A 208 -18.52 -17.78 6.00
C PHE A 208 -18.65 -19.20 6.54
N LYS A 209 -17.98 -20.16 5.89
CA LYS A 209 -18.02 -21.57 6.31
C LYS A 209 -17.29 -21.80 7.64
N LYS A 210 -16.34 -20.92 7.99
CA LYS A 210 -15.57 -20.96 9.23
C LYS A 210 -15.93 -19.78 10.11
N LYS A 211 -15.92 -20.00 11.43
CA LYS A 211 -16.12 -18.94 12.44
C LYS A 211 -14.84 -18.12 12.67
N PHE A 212 -13.70 -18.80 12.77
CA PHE A 212 -12.40 -18.16 12.97
C PHE A 212 -11.48 -18.41 11.77
N LEU A 213 -10.72 -17.38 11.39
CA LEU A 213 -9.67 -17.45 10.39
C LEU A 213 -8.32 -17.23 11.07
N ARG A 214 -7.44 -18.23 10.99
CA ARG A 214 -6.10 -18.14 11.57
C ARG A 214 -5.06 -17.85 10.50
N VAL A 215 -4.33 -16.77 10.68
CA VAL A 215 -3.42 -16.19 9.69
C VAL A 215 -2.02 -16.14 10.27
N LYS A 216 -1.07 -16.82 9.64
CA LYS A 216 0.35 -16.77 10.02
C LYS A 216 1.11 -15.81 9.10
N LEU A 217 1.87 -14.89 9.68
CA LEU A 217 2.77 -14.01 8.91
C LEU A 217 4.16 -14.65 8.82
N LEU A 218 4.69 -14.77 7.60
CA LEU A 218 6.08 -15.15 7.36
C LEU A 218 6.81 -13.99 6.72
N ILE A 219 7.97 -13.63 7.27
CA ILE A 219 8.80 -12.54 6.78
C ILE A 219 10.01 -13.15 6.08
N HIS A 220 10.27 -12.71 4.86
CA HIS A 220 11.37 -13.17 4.03
C HIS A 220 12.21 -11.99 3.54
N LYS A 221 13.54 -12.16 3.49
CA LYS A 221 14.46 -11.20 2.83
C LYS A 221 14.14 -11.04 1.35
N ASN A 222 13.95 -12.16 0.66
CA ASN A 222 13.45 -12.24 -0.71
C ASN A 222 12.38 -13.33 -0.76
N ILE A 223 11.20 -13.03 -1.31
CA ILE A 223 10.20 -14.09 -1.51
C ILE A 223 10.72 -15.00 -2.63
N PRO A 224 10.76 -16.32 -2.42
CA PRO A 224 11.09 -17.25 -3.49
C PRO A 224 10.14 -17.04 -4.67
N LEU A 225 10.72 -16.76 -5.85
CA LEU A 225 9.98 -16.69 -7.10
C LEU A 225 9.27 -18.03 -7.29
N ARG A 226 7.93 -17.99 -7.30
CA ARG A 226 7.15 -19.17 -7.65
C ARG A 226 7.38 -19.43 -9.13
N THR A 227 8.09 -20.50 -9.43
CA THR A 227 7.94 -21.14 -10.74
C THR A 227 6.46 -21.45 -10.89
N LYS A 228 5.82 -20.87 -11.90
CA LYS A 228 4.53 -21.36 -12.37
C LYS A 228 4.80 -22.80 -12.82
N THR A 229 4.57 -23.78 -11.95
CA THR A 229 4.37 -25.15 -12.42
C THR A 229 3.16 -25.10 -13.32
N ALA A 230 3.44 -25.16 -14.61
CA ALA A 230 2.47 -25.22 -15.68
C ALA A 230 1.64 -26.49 -15.56
N VAL A 231 0.36 -26.34 -15.91
CA VAL A 231 -0.64 -27.38 -16.23
C VAL A 231 -1.19 -28.15 -15.03
#